data_AF-A0A1N6ZS88-F1
#
_entry.id   AF-A0A1N6ZS88-F1
#
_cell.length_a   1.000
_cell.length_b   1.000
_cell.length_c   1.000
_cell.angle_alpha   90.00
_cell.angle_beta   90.00
_cell.angle_gamma   90.00
#
_symmetry.space_group_name_H-M   'P 1'
#
loop_
_entity.id
_entity.type
_entity.pdbx_description
1 polymer ?
#
loop_
_entity_poly.entity_id
_entity_poly.type
_entity_poly.pdbx_seq_one_letter_code
_entity_poly.pdbx_strand_id
1 'polypeptide(L)'
;MATPTTNPSASDAQSNERTVMGVLVHIIGLVFGFIGAGVVYLLSSSEYTEANAQNALNWQLFFFASFALAFLVGIGLQSVSGTITSVAVLVIFLLFVIDIAFCVWATIKASGDTAWEYPLAPKIL
;
A
#
# COMPACT_ATOMS: atom_id res chain seq x y z
N MET A 1 8.23 -44.62 15.66
CA MET A 1 7.98 -43.17 15.59
C MET A 1 8.31 -42.76 14.15
N ALA A 2 7.30 -42.52 13.31
CA ALA A 2 7.50 -42.22 11.90
C ALA A 2 7.88 -40.74 11.75
N THR A 3 9.03 -40.47 11.13
CA THR A 3 9.48 -39.11 10.79
C THR A 3 8.51 -38.52 9.75
N PRO A 4 7.94 -37.32 9.98
CA PRO A 4 7.13 -36.67 8.96
C PRO A 4 8.05 -36.27 7.80
N THR A 5 7.83 -36.87 6.62
CA THR A 5 8.48 -36.46 5.38
C THR A 5 7.90 -35.12 4.94
N THR A 6 8.57 -34.02 5.27
CA THR A 6 8.28 -32.71 4.65
C THR A 6 8.75 -32.76 3.21
N ASN A 7 7.81 -32.73 2.27
CA ASN A 7 8.09 -32.72 0.84
C ASN A 7 8.69 -31.35 0.45
N PRO A 8 9.97 -31.25 0.07
CA PRO A 8 10.66 -29.97 -0.14
C PRO A 8 9.96 -29.09 -1.18
N SER A 9 9.39 -29.72 -2.22
CA SER A 9 8.65 -29.02 -3.27
C SER A 9 7.41 -28.28 -2.78
N ALA A 10 6.77 -28.74 -1.70
CA ALA A 10 5.58 -28.10 -1.15
C ALA A 10 5.95 -26.97 -0.18
N SER A 11 7.01 -27.13 0.62
CA SER A 11 7.52 -26.07 1.49
C SER A 11 8.10 -24.90 0.69
N ASP A 12 8.77 -25.18 -0.42
CA ASP A 12 9.39 -24.18 -1.28
C ASP A 12 8.36 -23.42 -2.12
N ALA A 13 7.32 -24.10 -2.60
CA ALA A 13 6.19 -23.44 -3.25
C ALA A 13 5.43 -22.53 -2.28
N GLN A 14 5.21 -23.00 -1.05
CA GLN A 14 4.52 -22.24 -0.03
C GLN A 14 5.35 -21.08 0.51
N SER A 15 6.68 -21.21 0.61
CA SER A 15 7.57 -20.09 0.97
C SER A 15 7.65 -19.03 -0.14
N ASN A 16 7.69 -19.47 -1.40
CA ASN A 16 7.75 -18.55 -2.54
C ASN A 16 6.44 -17.76 -2.71
N GLU A 17 5.27 -18.40 -2.58
CA GLU A 17 3.98 -17.68 -2.58
C GLU A 17 3.85 -16.67 -1.43
N ARG A 18 4.39 -17.00 -0.23
CA ARG A 18 4.43 -16.06 0.92
C ARG A 18 5.21 -14.79 0.60
N THR A 19 6.30 -14.89 -0.16
CA THR A 19 7.07 -13.73 -0.61
C THR A 19 6.35 -12.96 -1.71
N VAL A 20 5.76 -13.65 -2.69
CA VAL A 20 5.10 -13.02 -3.86
C VAL A 20 3.98 -12.06 -3.44
N MET A 21 3.08 -12.47 -2.54
CA MET A 21 1.98 -11.58 -2.13
C MET A 21 2.46 -10.37 -1.32
N GLY A 22 3.54 -10.51 -0.54
CA GLY A 22 4.14 -9.38 0.17
C GLY A 22 4.77 -8.34 -0.77
N VAL A 23 5.21 -8.75 -1.96
CA VAL A 23 5.68 -7.83 -3.01
C VAL A 23 4.51 -7.23 -3.78
N LEU A 24 3.55 -8.06 -4.21
CA LEU A 24 2.43 -7.62 -5.05
C LEU A 24 1.47 -6.67 -4.34
N VAL A 25 1.37 -6.71 -3.01
CA VAL A 25 0.43 -5.86 -2.26
C VAL A 25 0.61 -4.37 -2.53
N HIS A 26 1.83 -3.92 -2.81
CA HIS A 26 2.10 -2.51 -3.11
C HIS A 26 1.53 -2.10 -4.48
N ILE A 27 1.57 -3.00 -5.46
CA ILE A 27 0.99 -2.80 -6.79
C ILE A 27 -0.54 -2.91 -6.72
N ILE A 28 -1.05 -3.90 -5.97
CA ILE A 28 -2.48 -4.06 -5.72
C ILE A 28 -3.04 -2.83 -5.01
N GLY A 29 -2.34 -2.33 -3.99
CA GLY A 29 -2.69 -1.10 -3.29
C GLY A 29 -2.66 0.13 -4.20
N LEU A 30 -1.66 0.23 -5.09
CA LEU A 30 -1.58 1.33 -6.06
C LEU A 30 -2.78 1.35 -7.04
N VAL A 31 -3.22 0.17 -7.51
CA VAL A 31 -4.30 0.07 -8.51
C VAL A 31 -5.69 0.12 -7.88
N PHE A 32 -5.87 -0.53 -6.72
CA PHE A 32 -7.18 -0.71 -6.09
C PHE A 32 -7.33 0.07 -4.77
N GLY A 33 -6.35 0.89 -4.41
CA GLY A 33 -6.34 1.70 -3.20
C GLY A 33 -6.34 0.87 -1.91
N PHE A 34 -6.90 1.48 -0.86
CA PHE A 34 -7.01 0.86 0.46
C PHE A 34 -7.87 -0.42 0.47
N ILE A 35 -8.80 -0.57 -0.49
CA ILE A 35 -9.61 -1.79 -0.63
C ILE A 35 -8.70 -2.96 -1.04
N GLY A 36 -7.86 -2.77 -2.06
CA GLY A 36 -6.91 -3.80 -2.49
C GLY A 36 -5.94 -4.21 -1.39
N ALA A 37 -5.28 -3.23 -0.77
CA ALA A 37 -4.38 -3.49 0.35
C ALA A 37 -5.11 -4.14 1.54
N GLY A 38 -6.34 -3.72 1.83
CA GLY A 38 -7.20 -4.27 2.89
C GLY A 38 -7.55 -5.73 2.69
N VAL A 39 -7.90 -6.14 1.47
CA VAL A 39 -8.16 -7.55 1.15
C VAL A 39 -6.91 -8.39 1.38
N VAL A 40 -5.74 -7.92 0.94
CA VAL A 40 -4.48 -8.67 1.17
C VAL A 40 -4.13 -8.75 2.66
N TYR A 41 -4.34 -7.68 3.42
CA TYR A 41 -4.11 -7.67 4.86
C TYR A 41 -4.98 -8.69 5.59
N LEU A 42 -6.30 -8.68 5.34
CA LEU A 42 -7.26 -9.58 5.98
C LEU A 42 -7.06 -11.06 5.60
N LEU A 43 -6.55 -11.33 4.40
CA LEU A 43 -6.30 -12.68 3.90
C LEU A 43 -4.85 -13.13 4.07
N SER A 44 -4.00 -12.31 4.68
CA SER A 44 -2.58 -12.63 4.87
C SER A 44 -2.42 -13.86 5.77
N SER A 45 -1.54 -14.77 5.37
CA SER A 45 -1.27 -16.03 6.09
C SER A 45 0.17 -16.14 6.57
N SER A 46 0.97 -15.08 6.40
CA SER A 46 2.35 -15.02 6.86
C SER A 46 2.65 -13.63 7.42
N GLU A 47 3.48 -13.58 8.46
CA GLU A 47 3.89 -12.32 9.10
C GLU A 47 4.51 -11.34 8.09
N TYR A 48 5.25 -11.85 7.09
CA TYR A 48 5.85 -11.03 6.04
C TYR A 48 4.80 -10.38 5.12
N THR A 49 3.81 -11.16 4.67
CA THR A 49 2.71 -10.62 3.85
C THR A 49 1.86 -9.65 4.66
N GLU A 50 1.57 -9.99 5.92
CA GLU A 50 0.79 -9.18 6.84
C GLU A 50 1.47 -7.82 7.07
N ALA A 51 2.76 -7.79 7.40
CA ALA A 51 3.50 -6.55 7.62
C ALA A 51 3.55 -5.67 6.37
N ASN A 52 3.78 -6.24 5.19
CA ASN A 52 3.74 -5.47 3.94
C ASN A 52 2.33 -4.94 3.65
N ALA A 53 1.30 -5.75 3.88
CA ALA A 53 -0.08 -5.36 3.64
C ALA A 53 -0.56 -4.30 4.62
N GLN A 54 -0.15 -4.38 5.89
CA GLN A 54 -0.40 -3.37 6.91
C GLN A 54 0.24 -2.03 6.53
N ASN A 55 1.50 -2.05 6.09
CA ASN A 55 2.21 -0.85 5.63
C ASN A 55 1.53 -0.24 4.40
N ALA A 56 1.18 -1.05 3.40
CA ALA A 56 0.46 -0.61 2.20
C ALA A 56 -0.93 -0.06 2.55
N LEU A 57 -1.65 -0.67 3.50
CA LEU A 57 -2.97 -0.24 3.92
C LEU A 57 -2.92 1.08 4.70
N ASN A 58 -2.00 1.21 5.65
CA ASN A 58 -1.75 2.46 6.37
C ASN A 58 -1.44 3.61 5.39
N TRP A 59 -0.62 3.34 4.37
CA TRP A 59 -0.32 4.30 3.31
C TRP A 59 -1.54 4.67 2.48
N GLN A 60 -2.29 3.70 1.96
CA GLN A 60 -3.43 3.96 1.08
C GLN A 60 -4.58 4.66 1.82
N LEU A 61 -4.77 4.39 3.11
CA LEU A 61 -5.71 5.14 3.95
C LEU A 61 -5.28 6.60 4.12
N PHE A 62 -3.99 6.86 4.37
CA PHE A 62 -3.46 8.21 4.47
C PHE A 62 -3.56 8.97 3.14
N PHE A 63 -3.20 8.32 2.03
CA PHE A 63 -3.34 8.87 0.69
C PHE A 63 -4.80 9.23 0.40
N PHE A 64 -5.73 8.30 0.62
CA PHE A 64 -7.16 8.51 0.38
C PHE A 64 -7.72 9.68 1.21
N ALA A 65 -7.39 9.73 2.50
CA ALA A 65 -7.81 10.83 3.38
C ALA A 65 -7.24 12.18 2.90
N SER A 66 -5.96 12.22 2.52
CA SER A 66 -5.30 13.42 2.02
C SER A 66 -5.90 13.89 0.68
N PHE A 67 -6.17 12.95 -0.23
CA PHE A 67 -6.86 13.20 -1.49
C PHE A 67 -8.26 13.75 -1.26
N ALA A 68 -9.06 13.07 -0.43
CA ALA A 68 -10.43 13.47 -0.14
C ALA A 68 -10.49 14.90 0.44
N LEU A 69 -9.59 15.22 1.38
CA LEU A 69 -9.48 16.56 1.94
C LEU A 69 -9.14 17.61 0.86
N ALA A 70 -8.09 17.37 0.06
CA ALA A 70 -7.69 18.31 -0.99
C ALA A 70 -8.80 18.51 -2.04
N PHE A 71 -9.49 17.44 -2.41
CA PHE A 71 -10.61 17.46 -3.34
C PHE A 71 -11.80 18.25 -2.80
N LEU A 72 -12.20 17.99 -1.55
CA LEU A 72 -13.30 18.71 -0.90
C LEU A 72 -13.00 20.20 -0.73
N VAL A 73 -11.76 20.57 -0.39
CA VAL A 73 -11.32 21.97 -0.32
C VAL A 73 -11.36 22.62 -1.71
N GLY A 74 -10.86 21.92 -2.73
CA GLY A 74 -10.79 22.44 -4.10
C GLY A 74 -12.16 22.73 -4.71
N ILE A 75 -13.14 21.85 -4.48
CA ILE A 75 -14.53 22.03 -4.95
C ILE A 75 -15.28 23.01 -4.04
N GLY A 76 -15.18 22.85 -2.72
CA GLY A 76 -15.94 23.63 -1.75
C GLY A 76 -15.60 25.12 -1.77
N LEU A 77 -14.36 25.48 -2.13
CA LEU A 77 -13.89 26.87 -2.20
C LEU A 77 -13.78 27.40 -3.62
N GLN A 78 -14.26 26.67 -4.62
CA GLN A 78 -14.16 27.08 -6.03
C GLN A 78 -14.85 28.43 -6.31
N SER A 79 -15.98 28.71 -5.67
CA SER A 79 -16.70 29.98 -5.82
C SER A 79 -16.00 31.17 -5.15
N VAL A 80 -15.06 30.90 -4.24
CA VAL A 80 -14.35 31.93 -3.47
C VAL A 80 -13.12 32.43 -4.24
N SER A 81 -12.33 31.51 -4.80
CA SER A 81 -11.11 31.86 -5.52
C SER A 81 -10.63 30.72 -6.42
N GLY A 82 -10.46 31.03 -7.72
CA GLY A 82 -9.88 30.08 -8.68
C GLY A 82 -8.43 29.68 -8.34
N THR A 83 -7.68 30.53 -7.63
CA THR A 83 -6.31 30.20 -7.20
C THR A 83 -6.30 29.05 -6.18
N ILE A 84 -7.28 28.99 -5.27
CA ILE A 84 -7.39 27.90 -4.29
C ILE A 84 -7.64 26.58 -5.00
N THR A 85 -8.56 26.57 -5.98
CA THR A 85 -8.81 25.38 -6.80
C THR A 85 -7.56 24.93 -7.55
N SER A 86 -6.81 25.85 -8.16
CA SER A 86 -5.54 25.51 -8.84
C SER A 86 -4.50 24.90 -7.89
N VAL A 87 -4.39 25.42 -6.66
CA VAL A 87 -3.49 24.86 -5.64
C VAL A 87 -3.94 23.46 -5.22
N ALA A 88 -5.25 23.26 -4.99
CA ALA A 88 -5.79 21.95 -4.64
C ALA A 88 -5.51 20.90 -5.74
N VAL A 89 -5.68 21.28 -7.02
CA VAL A 89 -5.35 20.42 -8.16
C VAL A 89 -3.85 20.07 -8.18
N LEU A 90 -2.97 21.05 -7.95
CA LEU A 90 -1.53 20.81 -7.88
C LEU A 90 -1.16 19.86 -6.72
N VAL A 91 -1.77 20.04 -5.54
CA VAL A 91 -1.57 19.15 -4.39
C VAL A 91 -2.01 17.73 -4.72
N ILE A 92 -3.19 17.55 -5.33
CA ILE A 92 -3.69 16.24 -5.76
C ILE A 92 -2.69 15.59 -6.74
N PHE A 93 -2.23 16.34 -7.74
CA PHE A 93 -1.24 15.83 -8.69
C PHE A 93 0.04 15.35 -7.99
N LEU A 94 0.58 16.13 -7.05
CA LEU A 94 1.78 15.75 -6.29
C LEU A 94 1.52 14.53 -5.40
N LEU A 95 0.34 14.40 -4.79
CA LEU A 95 -0.03 13.20 -4.02
C LEU A 95 0.02 11.93 -4.87
N PHE A 96 -0.51 11.96 -6.10
CA PHE A 96 -0.43 10.81 -7.01
C PHE A 96 1.01 10.47 -7.41
N VAL A 97 1.86 11.48 -7.65
CA VAL A 97 3.28 11.25 -7.95
C VAL A 97 3.99 10.59 -6.77
N ILE A 98 3.72 11.05 -5.54
CA ILE A 98 4.29 10.47 -4.32
C ILE A 98 3.78 9.04 -4.09
N ASP A 99 2.49 8.78 -4.31
CA ASP A 99 1.88 7.44 -4.20
C ASP A 99 2.55 6.43 -5.13
N ILE A 100 2.70 6.78 -6.41
CA ILE A 100 3.42 5.94 -7.37
C ILE A 100 4.86 5.71 -6.92
N ALA A 101 5.59 6.78 -6.56
CA ALA A 101 6.99 6.68 -6.17
C ALA A 101 7.19 5.79 -4.94
N PHE A 102 6.35 5.95 -3.91
CA PHE A 102 6.44 5.17 -2.69
C PHE A 102 5.98 3.73 -2.89
N CYS A 103 4.92 3.46 -3.66
CA CYS A 103 4.55 2.07 -3.98
C CYS A 103 5.61 1.34 -4.79
N VAL A 104 6.26 2.02 -5.76
CA VAL A 104 7.41 1.45 -6.48
C VAL A 104 8.56 1.15 -5.51
N TRP A 105 8.89 2.09 -4.63
CA TRP A 105 9.96 1.90 -3.66
C TRP A 105 9.65 0.76 -2.66
N ALA A 106 8.43 0.70 -2.15
CA ALA A 106 7.97 -0.36 -1.27
C ALA A 106 8.01 -1.73 -1.98
N THR A 107 7.67 -1.79 -3.26
CA THR A 107 7.81 -3.01 -4.08
C THR A 107 9.27 -3.44 -4.19
N ILE A 108 10.20 -2.51 -4.45
CA ILE A 108 11.64 -2.79 -4.51
C ILE A 108 12.12 -3.31 -3.14
N LYS A 109 11.71 -2.66 -2.05
CA LYS A 109 12.10 -3.07 -0.69
C LYS A 109 11.53 -4.44 -0.31
N ALA A 110 10.29 -4.74 -0.68
CA ALA A 110 9.68 -6.03 -0.49
C ALA A 110 10.43 -7.12 -1.28
N SER A 111 10.84 -6.84 -2.52
CA SER A 111 11.63 -7.81 -3.31
C SER A 111 12.99 -8.18 -2.69
N GLY A 112 13.50 -7.37 -1.76
CA GLY A 112 14.67 -7.65 -0.93
C GLY A 112 14.31 -8.02 0.51
N ASP A 113 13.20 -8.72 0.72
CA ASP A 113 12.71 -9.24 2.01
C ASP A 113 12.51 -8.18 3.12
N THR A 114 12.29 -6.92 2.75
CA THR A 114 12.05 -5.84 3.71
C THR A 114 10.60 -5.34 3.64
N ALA A 115 9.85 -5.48 4.73
CA ALA A 115 8.56 -4.81 4.91
C ALA A 115 8.79 -3.32 5.24
N TRP A 116 8.85 -2.48 4.20
CA TRP A 116 9.18 -1.06 4.36
C TRP A 116 7.98 -0.24 4.83
N GLU A 117 8.18 0.58 5.86
CA GLU A 117 7.19 1.54 6.35
C GLU A 117 7.21 2.82 5.49
N TYR A 118 6.03 3.27 5.07
CA TYR A 118 5.88 4.49 4.29
C TYR A 118 6.12 5.74 5.18
N PRO A 119 7.06 6.64 4.85
CA PRO A 119 7.52 7.71 5.73
C PRO A 119 6.45 8.68 6.25
N LEU A 120 5.35 8.86 5.50
CA LEU A 120 4.27 9.77 5.86
C LEU A 120 3.01 9.03 6.36
N ALA A 121 3.00 7.70 6.26
CA ALA A 121 1.85 6.92 6.71
C ALA A 121 1.82 6.88 8.24
N PRO A 122 0.70 7.25 8.89
CA PRO A 122 0.50 7.00 10.30
C PRO A 122 0.34 5.50 10.54
N LYS A 123 0.73 5.05 11.74
CA LYS A 123 0.48 3.68 12.21
C LYS A 123 -0.96 3.59 12.72
N ILE A 124 -1.89 3.21 11.84
CA ILE A 124 -3.33 3.12 12.15
C ILE A 124 -3.65 1.71 12.68
N LEU A 125 -3.13 0.71 11.99
CA LEU A 125 -3.19 -0.70 12.33
C LEU A 125 -1.89 -1.12 13.01
#